data_AF-A0A6M8B8X3-F1
#
_entry.id   AF-A0A6M8B8X3-F1
#
_cell.length_a   1.000
_cell.length_b   1.000
_cell.length_c   1.000
_cell.angle_alpha   90.00
_cell.angle_beta   90.00
_cell.angle_gamma   90.00
#
_symmetry.space_group_name_H-M   'P 1'
#
loop_
_entity.id
_entity.type
_entity.pdbx_description
1 polymer ?
#
loop_
_entity_poly.entity_id
_entity_poly.type
_entity_poly.pdbx_seq_one_letter_code
_entity_poly.pdbx_strand_id
1 'polypeptide(L)'
;MDNHSFQDQPLPSNTTEQPGLAESSTSSSRLPVGVVAALAGVVLAAGSATAWFTWQTVTSRAPQPEPTVAVSPSPLAAPIENPPIAQEPAVDAPSNAEPTGEPIAVVQQRTVQVYWLKDDGQKTTLVPASVSVESGDRPEEILKATFEALLLGPSDNTVGSTIPRDTTLRSVEVEDDGVHVDLSNSFTQGGGSTSMTGRLAQVVYTATTLDPNAKVWITIEGKPLEVLGGEGILVNQPTSRADIAEDFSL
;
A
#
# COMPACT_ATOMS: atom_id res chain seq x y z
N MET A 1 65.98 10.52 -12.16
CA MET A 1 66.38 11.41 -11.06
C MET A 1 66.77 12.71 -11.71
N ASP A 2 66.03 13.80 -11.45
CA ASP A 2 66.54 15.18 -11.36
C ASP A 2 65.39 16.00 -10.75
N ASN A 3 65.67 16.49 -9.55
CA ASN A 3 64.81 17.31 -8.69
C ASN A 3 65.10 18.80 -8.98
N HIS A 4 64.34 19.70 -8.36
CA HIS A 4 64.41 21.19 -8.42
C HIS A 4 63.53 21.79 -9.55
N SER A 5 62.64 22.77 -9.34
CA SER A 5 62.55 23.78 -8.29
C SER A 5 61.11 24.28 -8.10
N PHE A 6 60.79 24.51 -6.84
CA PHE A 6 59.76 25.40 -6.29
C PHE A 6 59.65 26.74 -7.05
N GLN A 7 58.41 27.19 -7.25
CA GLN A 7 58.06 28.61 -7.26
C GLN A 7 56.65 28.76 -6.66
N ASP A 8 56.60 28.89 -5.34
CA ASP A 8 55.51 29.54 -4.59
C ASP A 8 55.32 30.96 -5.13
N GLN A 9 54.11 31.30 -5.57
CA GLN A 9 53.69 32.69 -5.74
C GLN A 9 52.95 33.16 -4.49
N PRO A 10 53.44 34.19 -3.77
CA PRO A 10 52.69 34.80 -2.70
C PRO A 10 51.59 35.73 -3.23
N LEU A 11 50.43 35.67 -2.57
CA LEU A 11 49.32 36.61 -2.70
C LEU A 11 49.77 38.05 -2.36
N PRO A 12 49.25 39.10 -3.04
CA PRO A 12 49.48 40.47 -2.60
C PRO A 12 48.64 40.81 -1.37
N SER A 13 49.33 41.12 -0.27
CA SER A 13 48.81 41.81 0.90
C SER A 13 48.61 43.29 0.56
N ASN A 14 47.38 43.79 0.61
CA ASN A 14 47.15 45.23 0.67
C ASN A 14 47.07 45.68 2.14
N THR A 15 48.03 46.50 2.50
CA THR A 15 48.25 47.18 3.78
C THR A 15 47.52 48.52 3.80
N THR A 16 47.37 49.10 5.00
CA THR A 16 47.09 50.51 5.36
C THR A 16 45.64 50.69 5.85
N GLU A 17 45.28 51.12 7.06
CA GLU A 17 45.91 51.70 8.28
C GLU A 17 44.84 51.53 9.38
N GLN A 18 45.14 51.03 10.59
CA GLN A 18 45.48 51.79 11.82
C GLN A 18 44.29 52.51 12.53
N PRO A 19 44.38 52.87 13.83
CA PRO A 19 43.70 52.17 14.91
C PRO A 19 42.72 53.09 15.70
N GLY A 20 41.66 52.52 16.24
CA GLY A 20 40.71 53.26 17.08
C GLY A 20 40.14 52.35 18.15
N LEU A 21 40.63 52.54 19.36
CA LEU A 21 40.14 51.92 20.58
C LEU A 21 38.68 52.31 20.85
N ALA A 22 38.01 51.36 21.51
CA ALA A 22 36.94 51.56 22.48
C ALA A 22 35.49 51.32 22.01
N GLU A 23 34.85 50.51 22.86
CA GLU A 23 33.44 50.56 23.26
C GLU A 23 32.47 49.54 22.61
N SER A 24 32.23 48.52 23.43
CA SER A 24 31.03 47.70 23.52
C SER A 24 29.74 48.39 23.02
N SER A 25 29.02 47.72 22.13
CA SER A 25 27.61 47.99 21.88
C SER A 25 26.90 46.67 21.57
N THR A 26 26.37 46.03 22.63
CA THR A 26 25.39 44.96 22.55
C THR A 26 24.18 45.46 21.77
N SER A 27 24.01 45.03 20.52
CA SER A 27 22.81 45.29 19.74
C SER A 27 21.65 44.44 20.28
N SER A 28 21.04 44.96 21.33
CA SER A 28 19.76 44.52 21.87
C SER A 28 18.68 45.02 20.92
N SER A 29 18.17 44.14 20.05
CA SER A 29 16.96 44.42 19.28
C SER A 29 15.76 44.44 20.22
N ARG A 30 15.41 45.65 20.65
CA ARG A 30 14.23 45.97 21.45
C ARG A 30 12.98 45.84 20.57
N LEU A 31 12.13 44.86 20.86
CA LEU A 31 10.78 44.80 20.31
C LEU A 31 9.86 45.70 21.16
N PRO A 32 9.01 46.55 20.56
CA PRO A 32 8.09 47.38 21.32
C PRO A 32 6.98 46.53 21.95
N VAL A 33 6.92 46.59 23.28
CA VAL A 33 5.81 46.12 24.12
C VAL A 33 4.64 47.09 23.96
N GLY A 34 3.51 46.58 23.49
CA GLY A 34 2.25 47.30 23.35
C GLY A 34 1.05 46.48 23.85
N VAL A 35 0.94 46.43 25.18
CA VAL A 35 -0.27 46.33 26.04
C VAL A 35 -1.39 45.32 25.72
N VAL A 36 -1.59 44.47 26.73
CA VAL A 36 -2.68 43.54 27.04
C VAL A 36 -4.00 44.25 27.34
N ALA A 37 -5.13 43.70 26.90
CA ALA A 37 -6.40 43.76 27.64
C ALA A 37 -7.22 42.49 27.39
N ALA A 38 -7.30 41.68 28.44
CA ALA A 38 -8.13 40.49 28.55
C ALA A 38 -9.59 40.84 28.88
N LEU A 39 -10.55 40.06 28.42
CA LEU A 39 -11.74 39.75 29.22
C LEU A 39 -12.16 38.30 29.01
N ALA A 40 -12.24 37.61 30.14
CA ALA A 40 -12.72 36.26 30.32
C ALA A 40 -14.23 36.18 30.12
N GLY A 41 -14.68 35.07 29.54
CA GLY A 41 -16.06 34.60 29.61
C GLY A 41 -16.04 33.10 29.89
N VAL A 42 -16.05 32.73 31.17
CA VAL A 42 -16.32 31.35 31.62
C VAL A 42 -17.83 31.16 31.58
N VAL A 43 -18.30 30.16 30.82
CA VAL A 43 -19.62 29.55 31.03
C VAL A 43 -19.41 28.05 31.12
N LEU A 44 -19.56 27.52 32.33
CA LEU A 44 -19.60 26.08 32.59
C LEU A 44 -21.01 25.54 32.33
N ALA A 45 -21.05 24.48 31.53
CA ALA A 45 -21.85 23.26 31.67
C ALA A 45 -23.36 23.33 31.97
N ALA A 46 -24.16 22.78 31.05
CA ALA A 46 -25.08 21.66 31.31
C ALA A 46 -25.64 21.16 29.97
N GLY A 47 -25.69 19.84 29.80
CA GLY A 47 -25.86 19.19 28.50
C GLY A 47 -27.29 19.13 27.95
N SER A 48 -27.39 18.57 26.75
CA SER A 48 -28.16 17.35 26.49
C SER A 48 -27.95 16.96 25.03
N ALA A 49 -27.47 15.74 24.86
CA ALA A 49 -27.34 15.07 23.59
C ALA A 49 -28.70 14.54 23.11
N THR A 50 -28.74 14.22 21.82
CA THR A 50 -29.62 13.29 21.10
C THR A 50 -30.84 13.83 20.34
N ALA A 51 -31.08 13.18 19.20
CA ALA A 51 -32.01 13.43 18.10
C ALA A 51 -31.49 14.49 17.11
N TRP A 52 -31.15 14.17 15.87
CA TRP A 52 -31.88 13.48 14.79
C TRP A 52 -30.84 13.04 13.73
N PHE A 53 -30.93 11.98 12.91
CA PHE A 53 -31.86 10.88 12.73
C PHE A 53 -31.25 9.95 11.65
N THR A 54 -30.97 8.70 12.06
CA THR A 54 -31.04 7.37 11.40
C THR A 54 -31.05 7.18 9.87
N TRP A 55 -30.26 6.19 9.38
CA TRP A 55 -30.71 5.06 8.53
C TRP A 55 -29.74 3.85 8.60
N GLN A 56 -30.13 2.92 9.47
CA GLN A 56 -29.76 1.51 9.70
C GLN A 56 -29.64 0.65 8.41
N THR A 57 -28.47 0.05 8.13
CA THR A 57 -27.99 -1.31 8.49
C THR A 57 -28.92 -2.47 8.13
N VAL A 58 -28.54 -3.20 7.08
CA VAL A 58 -29.03 -4.52 6.69
C VAL A 58 -28.67 -5.53 7.79
N THR A 59 -29.68 -6.14 8.42
CA THR A 59 -29.52 -7.19 9.45
C THR A 59 -29.27 -8.54 8.80
N SER A 60 -28.08 -9.11 9.02
CA SER A 60 -27.84 -10.54 8.88
C SER A 60 -28.44 -11.28 10.07
N ARG A 61 -29.26 -12.27 9.74
CA ARG A 61 -29.98 -13.19 10.62
C ARG A 61 -29.00 -14.20 11.24
N ALA A 62 -28.91 -14.23 12.57
CA ALA A 62 -28.36 -15.35 13.33
C ALA A 62 -29.51 -16.17 13.95
N PRO A 63 -29.39 -17.51 14.04
CA PRO A 63 -30.48 -18.40 14.47
C PRO A 63 -30.64 -18.43 16.00
N GLN A 64 -31.90 -18.41 16.44
CA GLN A 64 -32.32 -18.53 17.83
C GLN A 64 -32.55 -20.01 18.20
N PRO A 65 -32.21 -20.47 19.41
CA PRO A 65 -32.57 -21.80 19.90
C PRO A 65 -34.03 -21.84 20.40
N GLU A 66 -34.77 -22.86 19.98
CA GLU A 66 -36.15 -23.13 20.43
C GLU A 66 -36.18 -23.88 21.79
N PRO A 67 -37.22 -23.68 22.61
CA PRO A 67 -37.39 -24.38 23.88
C PRO A 67 -38.01 -25.79 23.71
N THR A 68 -37.45 -26.69 24.51
CA THR A 68 -37.85 -28.06 24.84
C THR A 68 -39.35 -28.26 25.08
N VAL A 69 -39.97 -29.18 24.33
CA VAL A 69 -40.96 -30.13 24.85
C VAL A 69 -40.71 -31.49 24.20
N ALA A 70 -40.17 -32.45 24.95
CA ALA A 70 -40.24 -33.86 24.57
C ALA A 70 -40.40 -34.70 25.84
N VAL A 71 -41.47 -35.50 25.82
CA VAL A 71 -41.97 -36.34 26.90
C VAL A 71 -41.43 -37.76 26.71
N SER A 72 -40.75 -38.27 27.74
CA SER A 72 -40.52 -39.67 28.19
C SER A 72 -40.23 -40.85 27.23
N PRO A 73 -39.60 -41.94 27.75
CA PRO A 73 -38.80 -42.88 26.97
C PRO A 73 -39.39 -44.30 26.86
N SER A 74 -38.68 -45.18 26.13
CA SER A 74 -38.48 -46.65 26.33
C SER A 74 -38.71 -47.50 25.04
N PRO A 75 -38.28 -48.78 24.96
CA PRO A 75 -36.94 -49.14 24.46
C PRO A 75 -36.91 -50.38 23.50
N LEU A 76 -35.70 -50.72 23.04
CA LEU A 76 -35.18 -52.07 22.70
C LEU A 76 -36.00 -53.04 21.81
N ALA A 77 -35.48 -53.39 20.62
CA ALA A 77 -35.19 -54.76 20.16
C ALA A 77 -34.75 -54.81 18.69
N ALA A 78 -33.62 -55.47 18.40
CA ALA A 78 -33.17 -55.93 17.08
C ALA A 78 -33.86 -57.28 16.73
N PRO A 79 -33.47 -58.05 15.69
CA PRO A 79 -32.76 -57.80 14.41
C PRO A 79 -33.63 -58.28 13.21
N ILE A 80 -33.08 -58.44 11.99
CA ILE A 80 -33.34 -59.54 11.02
C ILE A 80 -32.99 -59.15 9.55
N GLU A 81 -31.98 -59.86 9.04
CA GLU A 81 -31.82 -60.49 7.72
C GLU A 81 -31.84 -59.72 6.38
N ASN A 82 -30.77 -59.97 5.62
CA ASN A 82 -30.60 -59.76 4.19
C ASN A 82 -31.37 -60.85 3.39
N PRO A 83 -31.87 -60.61 2.16
CA PRO A 83 -31.60 -61.55 1.05
C PRO A 83 -31.44 -60.80 -0.31
N PRO A 84 -31.43 -61.44 -1.51
CA PRO A 84 -30.26 -61.46 -2.40
C PRO A 84 -30.48 -60.81 -3.79
N ILE A 85 -29.36 -60.70 -4.52
CA ILE A 85 -29.11 -60.55 -5.97
C ILE A 85 -30.31 -60.57 -6.94
N ALA A 86 -30.34 -59.59 -7.86
CA ALA A 86 -30.85 -59.77 -9.23
C ALA A 86 -29.88 -59.10 -10.23
N GLN A 87 -29.32 -59.90 -11.15
CA GLN A 87 -28.64 -59.52 -12.39
C GLN A 87 -29.73 -59.35 -13.48
N GLU A 88 -29.72 -58.33 -14.35
CA GLU A 88 -29.10 -58.22 -15.71
C GLU A 88 -30.03 -57.27 -16.54
N PRO A 89 -29.72 -56.79 -17.78
CA PRO A 89 -28.51 -56.90 -18.60
C PRO A 89 -28.01 -55.56 -19.20
N ALA A 90 -26.90 -55.65 -19.92
CA ALA A 90 -26.18 -54.59 -20.62
C ALA A 90 -26.97 -53.89 -21.75
N VAL A 91 -26.68 -52.60 -21.95
CA VAL A 91 -26.85 -51.90 -23.23
C VAL A 91 -25.53 -51.21 -23.56
N ASP A 92 -24.88 -51.71 -24.60
CA ASP A 92 -23.82 -51.06 -25.36
C ASP A 92 -24.22 -49.65 -25.81
N ALA A 93 -23.37 -48.67 -25.53
CA ALA A 93 -23.14 -47.51 -26.41
C ALA A 93 -21.79 -46.87 -26.08
N PRO A 94 -20.78 -46.91 -26.97
CA PRO A 94 -19.58 -46.10 -26.83
C PRO A 94 -19.93 -44.68 -27.30
N SER A 95 -20.38 -43.82 -26.39
CA SER A 95 -20.44 -42.39 -26.68
C SER A 95 -19.12 -41.77 -26.27
N ASN A 96 -18.19 -41.75 -27.23
CA ASN A 96 -17.04 -40.85 -27.25
C ASN A 96 -17.57 -39.41 -27.22
N ALA A 97 -17.94 -38.93 -26.02
CA ALA A 97 -18.11 -37.52 -25.76
C ALA A 97 -16.71 -36.91 -25.75
N GLU A 98 -16.31 -36.33 -26.87
CA GLU A 98 -15.22 -35.37 -26.89
C GLU A 98 -15.47 -34.34 -25.77
N PRO A 99 -14.54 -34.14 -24.84
CA PRO A 99 -14.66 -33.05 -23.91
C PRO A 99 -14.49 -31.77 -24.72
N THR A 100 -15.61 -31.13 -25.09
CA THR A 100 -15.62 -29.69 -25.35
C THR A 100 -15.44 -29.01 -24.00
N GLY A 101 -14.24 -29.15 -23.45
CA GLY A 101 -13.80 -28.42 -22.27
C GLY A 101 -13.34 -27.06 -22.74
N GLU A 102 -14.02 -26.01 -22.29
CA GLU A 102 -13.37 -24.70 -22.22
C GLU A 102 -12.01 -24.89 -21.52
N PRO A 103 -10.93 -24.24 -21.99
CA PRO A 103 -9.63 -24.36 -21.35
C PRO A 103 -9.77 -23.98 -19.87
N ILE A 104 -9.58 -24.97 -18.98
CA ILE A 104 -9.53 -24.71 -17.54
C ILE A 104 -8.29 -23.84 -17.33
N ALA A 105 -8.49 -22.58 -16.91
CA ALA A 105 -7.38 -21.70 -16.57
C ALA A 105 -6.53 -22.37 -15.48
N VAL A 106 -5.28 -22.69 -15.80
CA VAL A 106 -4.37 -23.38 -14.89
C VAL A 106 -3.81 -22.36 -13.91
N VAL A 107 -4.40 -22.30 -12.70
CA VAL A 107 -3.88 -21.48 -11.60
C VAL A 107 -2.78 -22.23 -10.86
N GLN A 108 -1.66 -21.57 -10.62
CA GLN A 108 -0.48 -22.15 -9.95
C GLN A 108 0.00 -21.22 -8.83
N GLN A 109 0.55 -21.82 -7.77
CA GLN A 109 1.21 -21.06 -6.71
C GLN A 109 2.58 -20.56 -7.21
N ARG A 110 2.83 -19.24 -7.11
CA ARG A 110 4.07 -18.58 -7.49
C ARG A 110 4.60 -17.73 -6.35
N THR A 111 5.92 -17.60 -6.27
CA THR A 111 6.58 -16.67 -5.35
C THR A 111 6.96 -15.40 -6.10
N VAL A 112 6.45 -14.26 -5.64
CA VAL A 112 6.67 -12.93 -6.21
C VAL A 112 7.17 -11.97 -5.13
N GLN A 113 7.71 -10.80 -5.52
CA GLN A 113 8.11 -9.78 -4.55
C GLN A 113 7.09 -8.64 -4.50
N VAL A 114 6.70 -8.28 -3.28
CA VAL A 114 6.06 -7.01 -2.93
C VAL A 114 7.03 -6.18 -2.11
N TYR A 115 6.81 -4.88 -2.03
CA TYR A 115 7.72 -3.96 -1.37
C TYR A 115 7.04 -3.24 -0.19
N TRP A 116 7.66 -3.35 0.98
CA TRP A 116 7.17 -2.77 2.23
C TRP A 116 8.10 -1.66 2.71
N LEU A 117 7.56 -0.79 3.55
CA LEU A 117 8.33 0.26 4.21
C LEU A 117 8.85 -0.25 5.55
N LYS A 118 10.13 -0.07 5.81
CA LYS A 118 10.76 -0.34 7.10
C LYS A 118 11.30 0.95 7.68
N ASP A 119 10.91 1.25 8.90
CA ASP A 119 11.40 2.41 9.64
C ASP A 119 12.31 1.93 10.79
N ASP A 120 13.52 2.46 10.85
CA ASP A 120 14.49 2.16 11.91
C ASP A 120 14.56 3.27 12.99
N GLY A 121 13.65 4.25 12.93
CA GLY A 121 13.61 5.42 13.79
C GLY A 121 14.46 6.59 13.31
N GLN A 122 15.27 6.40 12.27
CA GLN A 122 16.04 7.47 11.61
C GLN A 122 15.56 7.69 10.18
N LYS A 123 15.18 6.62 9.50
CA LYS A 123 14.84 6.67 8.08
C LYS A 123 13.82 5.59 7.72
N THR A 124 12.95 5.94 6.78
CA THR A 124 12.09 4.98 6.12
C THR A 124 12.80 4.44 4.86
N THR A 125 12.89 3.12 4.75
CA THR A 125 13.50 2.41 3.61
C THR A 125 12.50 1.46 2.97
N LEU A 126 12.67 1.18 1.68
CA LEU A 126 11.85 0.20 0.96
C LEU A 126 12.55 -1.16 0.97
N VAL A 127 11.86 -2.21 1.40
CA VAL A 127 12.42 -3.57 1.50
C VAL A 127 11.56 -4.57 0.72
N PRO A 128 12.17 -5.48 -0.06
CA PRO A 128 11.44 -6.54 -0.74
C PRO A 128 10.99 -7.63 0.23
N ALA A 129 9.81 -8.21 -0.01
CA ALA A 129 9.30 -9.38 0.69
C ALA A 129 8.73 -10.39 -0.31
N SER A 130 9.13 -11.64 -0.16
CA SER A 130 8.59 -12.75 -0.94
C SER A 130 7.19 -13.12 -0.45
N VAL A 131 6.21 -13.13 -1.34
CA VAL A 131 4.84 -13.56 -1.07
C VAL A 131 4.44 -14.67 -2.03
N SER A 132 3.65 -15.64 -1.54
CA SER A 132 3.07 -16.70 -2.37
C SER A 132 1.71 -16.25 -2.87
N VAL A 133 1.50 -16.29 -4.18
CA VAL A 133 0.25 -15.90 -4.84
C VAL A 133 -0.20 -16.99 -5.79
N GLU A 134 -1.51 -17.14 -5.96
CA GLU A 134 -2.10 -18.01 -6.99
C GLU A 134 -2.43 -17.15 -8.21
N SER A 135 -1.94 -17.54 -9.38
CA SER A 135 -2.13 -16.78 -10.63
C SER A 135 -2.12 -17.71 -11.84
N GLY A 136 -2.42 -17.21 -13.04
CA GLY A 136 -2.04 -17.87 -14.29
C GLY A 136 -0.63 -17.46 -14.75
N ASP A 137 -0.23 -17.83 -15.96
CA ASP A 137 1.13 -17.61 -16.47
C ASP A 137 1.35 -16.24 -17.12
N ARG A 138 0.29 -15.47 -17.41
CA ARG A 138 0.45 -14.17 -18.08
C ARG A 138 1.03 -13.14 -17.09
N PRO A 139 1.96 -12.26 -17.51
CA PRO A 139 2.53 -11.23 -16.65
C PRO A 139 1.49 -10.39 -15.92
N GLU A 140 0.40 -10.02 -16.59
CA GLU A 140 -0.73 -9.27 -16.03
C GLU A 140 -1.43 -10.02 -14.89
N GLU A 141 -1.66 -11.33 -15.05
CA GLU A 141 -2.29 -12.17 -14.02
C GLU A 141 -1.41 -12.28 -12.77
N ILE A 142 -0.09 -12.39 -12.98
CA ILE A 142 0.89 -12.43 -11.91
C ILE A 142 0.94 -11.08 -11.18
N LEU A 143 1.02 -9.97 -11.91
CA LEU A 143 1.04 -8.63 -11.33
C LEU A 143 -0.26 -8.29 -10.61
N LYS A 144 -1.42 -8.69 -11.14
CA LYS A 144 -2.71 -8.53 -10.47
C LYS A 144 -2.70 -9.19 -9.11
N ALA A 145 -2.34 -10.47 -9.04
CA ALA A 145 -2.25 -11.20 -7.78
C ALA A 145 -1.20 -10.60 -6.83
N THR A 146 -0.08 -10.09 -7.37
CA THR A 146 0.97 -9.41 -6.60
C THR A 146 0.45 -8.10 -5.98
N PHE A 147 -0.29 -7.29 -6.73
CA PHE A 147 -0.89 -6.06 -6.23
C PHE A 147 -2.00 -6.32 -5.21
N GLU A 148 -2.82 -7.35 -5.42
CA GLU A 148 -3.80 -7.78 -4.43
C GLU A 148 -3.12 -8.13 -3.10
N ALA A 149 -1.99 -8.85 -3.14
CA ALA A 149 -1.17 -9.11 -1.94
C ALA A 149 -0.58 -7.82 -1.33
N LEU A 150 -0.09 -6.88 -2.15
CA LEU A 150 0.41 -5.58 -1.68
C LEU A 150 -0.67 -4.78 -0.93
N LEU A 151 -1.90 -4.74 -1.46
CA LEU A 151 -3.01 -3.97 -0.92
C LEU A 151 -3.58 -4.56 0.37
N LEU A 152 -3.49 -5.88 0.56
CA LEU A 152 -3.79 -6.52 1.85
C LEU A 152 -2.84 -6.06 2.97
N GLY A 153 -1.63 -5.64 2.61
CA GLY A 153 -0.60 -5.19 3.52
C GLY A 153 0.26 -6.33 4.09
N PRO A 154 1.32 -5.99 4.84
CA PRO A 154 2.25 -6.99 5.35
C PRO A 154 1.62 -7.82 6.47
N SER A 155 1.98 -9.10 6.53
CA SER A 155 1.68 -9.97 7.69
C SER A 155 2.69 -9.81 8.83
N ASP A 156 3.89 -9.31 8.51
CA ASP A 156 4.96 -9.01 9.45
C ASP A 156 4.76 -7.60 10.04
N ASN A 157 4.80 -7.47 11.36
CA ASN A 157 4.60 -6.21 12.08
C ASN A 157 5.87 -5.33 12.18
N THR A 158 7.00 -5.80 11.67
CA THR A 158 8.28 -5.04 11.61
C THR A 158 8.41 -4.18 10.35
N VAL A 159 7.48 -4.34 9.41
CA VAL A 159 7.37 -3.55 8.18
C VAL A 159 5.94 -3.03 8.03
N GLY A 160 5.74 -2.04 7.17
CA GLY A 160 4.47 -1.36 7.00
C GLY A 160 4.14 -1.07 5.55
N SER A 161 2.90 -0.65 5.34
CA SER A 161 2.44 -0.03 4.10
C SER A 161 1.85 1.31 4.43
N THR A 162 2.11 2.31 3.59
CA THR A 162 1.46 3.60 3.71
C THR A 162 0.20 3.67 2.86
N ILE A 163 0.01 2.79 1.88
CA ILE A 163 -1.16 2.71 0.98
C ILE A 163 -2.47 2.68 1.80
N PRO A 164 -3.46 3.55 1.53
CA PRO A 164 -4.66 3.63 2.35
C PRO A 164 -5.49 2.36 2.16
N ARG A 165 -6.07 1.84 3.24
CA ARG A 165 -6.73 0.52 3.28
C ARG A 165 -7.88 0.38 2.29
N ASP A 166 -8.52 1.49 1.91
CA ASP A 166 -9.63 1.50 0.96
C ASP A 166 -9.18 1.65 -0.50
N THR A 167 -7.88 1.52 -0.78
CA THR A 167 -7.34 1.49 -2.14
C THR A 167 -7.65 0.16 -2.79
N THR A 168 -8.18 0.21 -4.01
CA THR A 168 -8.42 -0.96 -4.82
C THR A 168 -7.61 -0.87 -6.11
N LEU A 169 -7.15 -2.02 -6.58
CA LEU A 169 -6.63 -2.18 -7.93
C LEU A 169 -7.82 -2.25 -8.89
N ARG A 170 -7.85 -1.36 -9.88
CA ARG A 170 -8.91 -1.33 -10.91
C ARG A 170 -8.47 -2.11 -12.15
N SER A 171 -7.24 -1.91 -12.60
CA SER A 171 -6.60 -2.73 -13.63
C SER A 171 -5.08 -2.75 -13.46
N VAL A 172 -4.46 -3.79 -14.02
CA VAL A 172 -3.02 -3.82 -14.28
C VAL A 172 -2.80 -4.51 -15.62
N GLU A 173 -2.10 -3.83 -16.51
CA GLU A 173 -1.86 -4.26 -17.90
C GLU A 173 -0.36 -4.18 -18.20
N VAL A 174 0.13 -5.11 -19.02
CA VAL A 174 1.54 -5.15 -19.41
C VAL A 174 1.60 -4.95 -20.91
N GLU A 175 1.98 -3.74 -21.31
CA GLU A 175 2.06 -3.30 -22.70
C GLU A 175 3.52 -3.20 -23.16
N ASP A 176 3.71 -2.92 -24.46
CA ASP A 176 5.03 -2.75 -25.06
C ASP A 176 5.83 -1.58 -24.45
N ASP A 177 5.15 -0.58 -23.89
CA ASP A 177 5.76 0.62 -23.31
C ASP A 177 5.92 0.56 -21.79
N GLY A 178 5.40 -0.48 -21.12
CA GLY A 178 5.54 -0.68 -19.69
C GLY A 178 4.33 -1.30 -19.00
N VAL A 179 4.30 -1.15 -17.67
CA VAL A 179 3.21 -1.62 -16.81
C VAL A 179 2.25 -0.47 -16.53
N HIS A 180 0.98 -0.65 -16.85
CA HIS A 180 -0.08 0.32 -16.59
C HIS A 180 -0.89 -0.13 -15.37
N VAL A 181 -0.99 0.73 -14.36
CA VAL A 181 -1.67 0.42 -13.09
C VAL A 181 -2.76 1.47 -12.84
N ASP A 182 -4.02 1.04 -12.84
CA ASP A 182 -5.15 1.89 -12.45
C ASP A 182 -5.57 1.60 -11.01
N LEU A 183 -5.58 2.62 -10.16
CA LEU A 183 -5.94 2.54 -8.75
C LEU A 183 -7.18 3.38 -8.45
N SER A 184 -7.86 3.07 -7.36
CA SER A 184 -8.97 3.90 -6.90
C SER A 184 -8.53 5.24 -6.33
N ASN A 185 -9.46 6.21 -6.30
CA ASN A 185 -9.21 7.54 -5.74
C ASN A 185 -8.64 7.52 -4.32
N SER A 186 -8.99 6.50 -3.51
CA SER A 186 -8.48 6.32 -2.15
C SER A 186 -6.96 6.35 -2.06
N PHE A 187 -6.23 5.93 -3.12
CA PHE A 187 -4.76 5.95 -3.14
C PHE A 187 -4.16 7.33 -2.90
N THR A 188 -4.88 8.38 -3.32
CA THR A 188 -4.42 9.78 -3.25
C THR A 188 -4.66 10.43 -1.88
N GLN A 189 -5.32 9.72 -0.96
CA GLN A 189 -5.82 10.28 0.28
C GLN A 189 -4.88 10.01 1.46
N GLY A 190 -4.73 11.02 2.32
CA GLY A 190 -4.15 10.89 3.66
C GLY A 190 -2.62 10.78 3.72
N GLY A 191 -2.11 10.92 4.96
CA GLY A 191 -0.68 10.99 5.24
C GLY A 191 -0.08 12.36 4.95
N GLY A 192 1.22 12.50 5.22
CA GLY A 192 2.04 13.63 4.75
C GLY A 192 3.05 13.17 3.69
N SER A 193 3.98 14.07 3.31
CA SER A 193 4.85 13.87 2.14
C SER A 193 5.56 12.52 2.18
N THR A 194 6.16 12.15 3.31
CA THR A 194 6.85 10.86 3.49
C THR A 194 5.95 9.65 3.21
N SER A 195 4.69 9.69 3.65
CA SER A 195 3.73 8.61 3.38
C SER A 195 3.31 8.56 1.92
N MET A 196 3.21 9.72 1.27
CA MET A 196 2.84 9.83 -0.14
C MET A 196 3.97 9.37 -1.07
N THR A 197 5.21 9.77 -0.81
CA THR A 197 6.36 9.23 -1.55
C THR A 197 6.50 7.73 -1.27
N GLY A 198 6.26 7.30 -0.02
CA GLY A 198 6.36 5.89 0.39
C GLY A 198 5.41 4.98 -0.37
N ARG A 199 4.12 5.32 -0.43
CA ARG A 199 3.12 4.54 -1.16
C ARG A 199 3.43 4.49 -2.66
N LEU A 200 3.94 5.58 -3.24
CA LEU A 200 4.33 5.64 -4.64
C LEU A 200 5.48 4.66 -4.91
N ALA A 201 6.51 4.67 -4.06
CA ALA A 201 7.62 3.74 -4.16
C ALA A 201 7.18 2.26 -4.07
N GLN A 202 6.27 1.94 -3.14
CA GLN A 202 5.71 0.59 -3.00
C GLN A 202 5.02 0.13 -4.29
N VAL A 203 4.23 1.00 -4.94
CA VAL A 203 3.54 0.68 -6.20
C VAL A 203 4.55 0.47 -7.34
N VAL A 204 5.48 1.40 -7.55
CA VAL A 204 6.44 1.33 -8.67
C VAL A 204 7.34 0.11 -8.58
N TYR A 205 7.88 -0.18 -7.40
CA TYR A 205 8.75 -1.35 -7.22
C TYR A 205 7.99 -2.67 -7.37
N THR A 206 6.73 -2.72 -6.91
CA THR A 206 5.88 -3.91 -7.07
C THR A 206 5.46 -4.13 -8.53
N ALA A 207 5.09 -3.07 -9.26
CA ALA A 207 4.78 -3.13 -10.69
C ALA A 207 5.96 -3.67 -11.51
N THR A 208 7.18 -3.33 -11.12
CA THR A 208 8.43 -3.70 -11.80
C THR A 208 9.08 -4.96 -11.21
N THR A 209 8.32 -5.81 -10.50
CA THR A 209 8.86 -7.03 -9.88
C THR A 209 9.30 -8.08 -10.92
N LEU A 210 8.63 -8.12 -12.09
CA LEU A 210 8.92 -9.05 -13.17
C LEU A 210 10.00 -8.52 -14.13
N ASP A 211 10.07 -7.19 -14.31
CA ASP A 211 11.13 -6.50 -15.02
C ASP A 211 11.50 -5.21 -14.27
N PRO A 212 12.66 -5.18 -13.58
CA PRO A 212 13.13 -4.00 -12.85
C PRO A 212 13.38 -2.75 -13.71
N ASN A 213 13.51 -2.90 -15.03
CA ASN A 213 13.75 -1.79 -15.96
C ASN A 213 12.45 -1.27 -16.60
N ALA A 214 11.32 -1.93 -16.37
CA ALA A 214 10.04 -1.52 -16.95
C ALA A 214 9.65 -0.12 -16.47
N LYS A 215 9.01 0.61 -17.38
CA LYS A 215 8.35 1.87 -17.12
C LYS A 215 6.98 1.61 -16.51
N VAL A 216 6.53 2.51 -15.64
CA VAL A 216 5.24 2.38 -14.94
C VAL A 216 4.39 3.59 -15.22
N TRP A 217 3.20 3.34 -15.74
CA TRP A 217 2.12 4.31 -15.86
C TRP A 217 1.14 4.11 -14.71
N ILE A 218 0.82 5.18 -13.99
CA ILE A 218 -0.12 5.13 -12.87
C ILE A 218 -1.32 6.01 -13.17
N THR A 219 -2.51 5.44 -13.14
CA THR A 219 -3.76 6.20 -13.25
C THR A 219 -4.59 6.07 -11.98
N ILE A 220 -5.39 7.10 -11.72
CA ILE A 220 -6.40 7.13 -10.66
C ILE A 220 -7.75 7.30 -11.33
N GLU A 221 -8.61 6.30 -11.21
CA GLU A 221 -9.92 6.28 -11.87
C GLU A 221 -9.82 6.57 -13.38
N GLY A 222 -8.82 5.97 -14.04
CA GLY A 222 -8.54 6.13 -15.47
C GLY A 222 -7.91 7.46 -15.89
N LYS A 223 -7.48 8.30 -14.94
CA LYS A 223 -6.78 9.58 -15.24
C LYS A 223 -5.31 9.51 -14.80
N PRO A 224 -4.36 10.05 -15.59
CA PRO A 224 -2.95 10.08 -15.20
C PRO A 224 -2.75 10.69 -13.80
N LEU A 225 -1.98 10.02 -12.96
CA LEU A 225 -1.52 10.57 -11.70
C LEU A 225 -0.35 11.53 -11.99
N GLU A 226 -0.63 12.82 -12.12
CA GLU A 226 0.39 13.87 -12.34
C GLU A 226 0.88 14.46 -11.02
N VAL A 227 -0.01 14.58 -10.04
CA VAL A 227 0.26 15.15 -8.72
C VAL A 227 -0.34 14.26 -7.65
N LEU A 228 0.49 13.85 -6.69
CA LEU A 228 0.07 13.04 -5.56
C LEU A 228 -0.13 13.90 -4.31
N GLY A 229 -1.37 13.89 -3.81
CA GLY A 229 -1.79 14.56 -2.59
C GLY A 229 -1.80 16.09 -2.68
N GLY A 230 -2.18 16.73 -1.56
CA GLY A 230 -2.27 18.19 -1.46
C GLY A 230 -0.92 18.91 -1.31
N GLU A 231 0.16 18.15 -1.16
CA GLU A 231 1.53 18.68 -1.00
C GLU A 231 2.23 18.94 -2.33
N GLY A 232 1.65 18.49 -3.45
CA GLY A 232 2.17 18.80 -4.77
C GLY A 232 3.32 17.89 -5.20
N ILE A 233 3.37 16.63 -4.73
CA ILE A 233 4.39 15.67 -5.19
C ILE A 233 4.13 15.40 -6.68
N LEU A 234 5.05 15.84 -7.53
CA LEU A 234 4.97 15.63 -8.97
C LEU A 234 5.32 14.17 -9.29
N VAL A 235 4.50 13.53 -10.11
CA VAL A 235 4.73 12.18 -10.59
C VAL A 235 5.00 12.27 -12.09
N ASN A 236 6.28 12.19 -12.46
CA ASN A 236 6.70 12.18 -13.86
C ASN A 236 6.35 10.82 -14.48
N GLN A 237 5.59 10.85 -15.56
CA GLN A 237 5.04 9.65 -16.20
C GLN A 237 5.67 9.45 -17.59
N PRO A 238 6.04 8.20 -17.96
CA PRO A 238 6.05 7.05 -17.07
C PRO A 238 7.17 7.18 -16.02
N THR A 239 6.94 6.63 -14.83
CA THR A 239 7.95 6.59 -13.77
C THR A 239 8.73 5.28 -13.80
N SER A 240 9.79 5.17 -13.00
CA SER A 240 10.64 3.99 -12.89
C SER A 240 11.34 3.92 -11.55
N ARG A 241 12.00 2.79 -11.25
CA ARG A 241 12.78 2.63 -10.03
C ARG A 241 13.87 3.69 -9.86
N ALA A 242 14.45 4.16 -10.96
CA ALA A 242 15.47 5.21 -10.93
C ALA A 242 14.89 6.53 -10.41
N ASP A 243 13.71 6.94 -10.89
CA ASP A 243 13.03 8.16 -10.46
C ASP A 243 12.68 8.10 -8.96
N ILE A 244 12.26 6.92 -8.49
CA ILE A 244 11.93 6.71 -7.07
C ILE A 244 13.18 6.69 -6.17
N ALA A 245 14.30 6.15 -6.64
CA ALA A 245 15.54 6.05 -5.87
C ALA A 245 16.22 7.40 -5.63
N GLU A 246 15.89 8.44 -6.40
CA GLU A 246 16.33 9.80 -6.11
C GLU A 246 15.66 10.35 -4.84
N ASP A 247 14.39 10.00 -4.62
CA ASP A 247 13.62 10.41 -3.44
C ASP A 247 13.80 9.47 -2.23
N PHE A 248 14.08 8.19 -2.50
CA PHE A 248 14.41 7.20 -1.48
C PHE A 248 15.87 6.82 -1.59
N SER A 249 16.69 7.25 -0.64
CA SER A 249 18.02 6.65 -0.47
C SER A 249 17.81 5.16 -0.12
N LEU A 250 18.00 4.26 -1.07
CA LEU A 250 17.97 2.81 -0.85
C LEU A 250 19.35 2.30 -0.41
#